data_AF-A0A1W6N1D5-F1
#
_entry.id   AF-A0A1W6N1D5-F1
#
_cell.length_a   1.000
_cell.length_b   1.000
_cell.length_c   1.000
_cell.angle_alpha   90.00
_cell.angle_beta   90.00
_cell.angle_gamma   90.00
#
_symmetry.space_group_name_H-M   'P 1'
#
loop_
_entity.id
_entity.type
_entity.pdbx_description
1 polymer ?
#
loop_
_entity_poly.entity_id
_entity_poly.type
_entity_poly.pdbx_seq_one_letter_code
_entity_poly.pdbx_strand_id
1 'polypeptide(L)' 'MTTETFLRPPTLALLVVTGLVMGYYFWSLFVNSRYEALCNVNYWFASKEQIEACKEAKTELDTRR' A
#
# COMPACT_ATOMS: atom_id res chain seq x y z
N MET A 1 -18.11 -30.88 12.64
CA MET A 1 -19.40 -30.17 12.76
C MET A 1 -19.09 -28.70 13.10
N THR A 2 -18.62 -27.91 12.13
CA THR A 2 -18.19 -26.50 12.38
C THR A 2 -18.25 -25.59 11.13
N THR A 3 -18.47 -26.12 9.93
CA THR A 3 -18.41 -25.33 8.68
C THR A 3 -19.63 -24.43 8.46
N GLU A 4 -20.80 -24.83 8.96
CA GLU A 4 -22.06 -24.10 8.71
C GLU A 4 -22.19 -22.80 9.51
N THR A 5 -21.53 -22.70 10.67
CA THR A 5 -21.52 -21.47 11.48
C THR A 5 -20.62 -20.37 10.91
N PHE A 6 -19.64 -20.71 10.08
CA PHE A 6 -18.66 -19.76 9.54
C PHE A 6 -19.22 -18.91 8.39
N LEU A 7 -20.08 -19.51 7.54
CA LEU A 7 -20.67 -18.88 6.36
C LEU A 7 -21.91 -18.00 6.64
N ARG A 8 -22.12 -17.58 7.89
CA ARG A 8 -23.14 -16.56 8.19
C ARG A 8 -22.76 -15.24 7.49
N PRO A 9 -23.73 -14.54 6.86
CA PRO A 9 -23.47 -13.28 6.15
C PRO A 9 -22.66 -12.24 6.95
N PRO A 10 -22.86 -12.04 8.27
CA PRO A 10 -22.04 -11.12 9.06
C PRO A 10 -20.56 -11.54 9.18
N THR A 11 -20.24 -12.84 9.28
CA THR A 11 -18.85 -13.32 9.37
C THR A 11 -18.12 -13.16 8.04
N LEU A 12 -18.81 -13.40 6.93
CA LEU A 12 -18.24 -13.25 5.59
C LEU A 12 -17.94 -11.78 5.26
N ALA A 13 -18.86 -10.88 5.62
CA ALA A 13 -18.64 -9.45 5.52
C ALA A 13 -17.43 -8.99 6.36
N LEU A 14 -17.29 -9.49 7.59
CA LEU A 14 -16.13 -9.19 8.44
C LEU A 14 -14.81 -9.67 7.83
N LEU A 15 -14.78 -10.86 7.22
CA LEU A 15 -13.56 -11.36 6.56
C LEU A 15 -13.19 -10.51 5.34
N VAL A 16 -14.17 -10.11 4.55
CA VAL A 16 -13.94 -9.22 3.40
C VAL A 16 -13.42 -7.86 3.85
N VAL A 17 -14.05 -7.25 4.86
CA VAL A 17 -13.60 -5.96 5.42
C VAL A 17 -12.19 -6.08 5.98
N THR A 18 -11.91 -7.14 6.73
CA THR A 18 -10.58 -7.38 7.31
C THR A 18 -9.53 -7.57 6.21
N GLY A 19 -9.86 -8.32 5.16
CA GLY A 19 -8.99 -8.51 4.00
C GLY A 19 -8.69 -7.21 3.27
N LEU A 20 -9.70 -6.35 3.07
CA LEU A 20 -9.54 -5.03 2.45
C LEU A 20 -8.68 -4.11 3.29
N VAL A 21 -8.90 -4.06 4.61
CA VAL A 21 -8.10 -3.24 5.54
C VAL A 21 -6.65 -3.72 5.56
N MET A 22 -6.41 -5.03 5.70
CA MET A 22 -5.05 -5.55 5.66
C MET A 22 -4.37 -5.29 4.31
N GLY A 23 -5.07 -5.52 3.20
CA GLY A 23 -4.56 -5.23 1.86
C GLY A 23 -4.18 -3.76 1.69
N TYR A 24 -5.02 -2.83 2.16
CA TYR A 24 -4.73 -1.41 2.15
C TYR A 24 -3.50 -1.06 3.02
N TYR A 25 -3.37 -1.65 4.20
CA TYR A 25 -2.20 -1.44 5.06
C TYR A 25 -0.91 -1.95 4.41
N PHE A 26 -0.91 -3.16 3.84
CA PHE A 26 0.25 -3.69 3.13
C PHE A 26 0.64 -2.83 1.92
N TRP A 27 -0.36 -2.40 1.14
CA TRP A 27 -0.15 -1.47 0.03
C TRP A 27 0.47 -0.15 0.51
N SER A 28 -0.13 0.46 1.54
CA SER A 28 0.33 1.70 2.14
C SER A 28 1.78 1.63 2.62
N LEU A 29 2.14 0.55 3.33
CA LEU A 29 3.50 0.31 3.80
C LEU A 29 4.48 0.12 2.63
N PHE A 30 4.11 -0.66 1.62
CA PHE A 30 4.96 -0.91 0.46
C PHE A 30 5.21 0.37 -0.34
N VAL A 31 4.16 1.15 -0.59
CA VAL A 31 4.25 2.44 -1.26
C VAL A 31 5.16 3.36 -0.45
N ASN A 32 4.88 3.55 0.84
CA ASN A 32 5.67 4.45 1.68
C ASN A 32 7.15 4.04 1.75
N SER A 33 7.43 2.76 1.95
CA SER A 33 8.80 2.22 1.99
C SER A 33 9.59 2.51 0.71
N ARG A 34 8.93 2.47 -0.47
CA ARG A 34 9.60 2.83 -1.73
C ARG A 34 9.93 4.32 -1.80
N TYR A 35 9.00 5.19 -1.43
CA TYR A 35 9.27 6.64 -1.46
C TYR A 35 10.28 7.06 -0.40
N GLU A 36 10.29 6.40 0.75
CA GLU A 36 11.29 6.59 1.81
C GLU A 36 12.68 6.09 1.37
N ALA A 37 12.77 4.91 0.76
CA ALA A 37 14.04 4.35 0.30
C ALA A 37 14.66 5.12 -0.89
N LEU A 38 13.84 5.63 -1.82
CA LEU A 38 14.34 6.38 -2.97
C LEU A 38 14.61 7.85 -2.66
N CYS A 39 13.76 8.49 -1.85
CA CYS A 39 13.75 9.95 -1.73
C CYS A 39 13.63 10.45 -0.28
N ASN A 40 13.60 9.55 0.72
CA ASN A 40 13.41 9.87 2.13
C ASN A 40 12.15 10.73 2.38
N VAL A 41 11.10 10.50 1.58
CA VAL A 41 9.83 11.21 1.68
C VAL A 41 8.72 10.25 2.08
N ASN A 42 7.88 10.67 3.02
CA ASN A 42 6.72 9.90 3.44
C ASN A 42 5.56 10.15 2.46
N TYR A 43 5.13 9.11 1.73
CA TYR A 43 4.15 9.21 0.64
C TYR A 43 2.82 9.87 1.06
N TRP A 44 2.39 9.67 2.30
CA TRP A 44 1.13 10.22 2.81
C TRP A 44 1.20 11.70 3.19
N PHE A 45 2.41 12.21 3.44
CA PHE A 45 2.66 13.60 3.84
C PHE A 45 3.44 14.40 2.79
N ALA A 46 3.85 13.74 1.71
CA ALA A 46 4.59 14.34 0.61
C ALA A 46 3.72 15.34 -0.16
N SER A 47 4.28 16.50 -0.52
CA SER A 47 3.65 17.37 -1.50
C SER A 47 3.72 16.72 -2.90
N LYS A 48 2.80 17.09 -3.81
CA LYS A 48 2.81 16.57 -5.18
C LYS A 48 4.15 16.78 -5.89
N GLU A 49 4.77 17.93 -5.64
CA GLU A 49 6.10 18.29 -6.18
C GLU A 49 7.20 17.35 -5.68
N GLN A 50 7.16 16.95 -4.40
CA GLN A 50 8.13 16.00 -3.84
C GLN A 50 7.97 14.59 -4.44
N ILE A 51 6.73 14.17 -4.72
CA ILE A 51 6.45 12.88 -5.38
C ILE A 51 6.93 12.91 -6.84
N GLU A 52 6.76 14.03 -7.53
CA GLU A 52 7.12 14.19 -8.94
C GLU A 52 8.64 14.27 -9.12
N ALA A 53 9.34 15.06 -8.30
CA ALA A 53 10.81 15.09 -8.26
C ALA A 53 11.39 13.70 -7.95
N CYS A 54 10.73 12.94 -7.06
CA CYS A 54 11.13 11.57 -6.75
C CYS A 54 10.93 10.60 -7.93
N LYS A 55 9.87 10.79 -8.73
CA LYS A 55 9.64 10.03 -9.97
C LYS A 55 10.68 10.35 -11.03
N GLU A 56 11.08 11.60 -11.17
CA GLU A 56 12.14 12.03 -12.09
C GLU A 56 13.48 11.39 -11.70
N ALA A 57 13.87 11.49 -10.43
CA ALA A 57 15.09 10.85 -9.92
C ALA A 57 15.11 9.33 -10.12
N LYS A 58 13.95 8.67 -9.96
CA LYS A 58 13.80 7.24 -10.24
C LYS A 58 13.96 6.92 -11.73
N THR A 59 13.45 7.76 -12.62
CA THR A 59 13.52 7.56 -14.08
C THR A 59 14.96 7.72 -14.59
N GLU A 60 15.73 8.65 -14.01
CA GLU A 60 17.16 8.77 -14.30
C GLU A 60 17.97 7.57 -13.82
N LEU A 61 17.62 7.00 -12.66
CA LEU A 61 18.27 5.78 -12.13
C LEU A 61 17.93 4.52 -12.93
N ASP A 62 16.70 4.42 -13.44
CA ASP A 62 16.25 3.28 -14.28
C ASP A 62 16.88 3.32 -15.68
N THR A 63 17.07 4.52 -16.24
CA THR A 63 17.70 4.73 -17.57
C THR A 63 19.21 4.41 -17.57
N ARG A 64 19.87 4.40 -16.40
CA ARG A 64 21.30 4.09 -16.27
C ARG A 64 21.62 2.60 -16.07
N ARG A 65 20.62 1.71 -16.13
CA ARG A 65 20.79 0.25 -16.12
C ARG A 65 20.69 -0.31 -17.53
#